data_AF-A0A9P6MVL9-F1
#
_entry.id   AF-A0A9P6MVL9-F1
#
_cell.length_a   1.000
_cell.length_b   1.000
_cell.length_c   1.000
_cell.angle_alpha   90.00
_cell.angle_beta   90.00
_cell.angle_gamma   90.00
#
_symmetry.space_group_name_H-M   'P 1'
#
loop_
_entity.id
_entity.type
_entity.pdbx_description
1 polymer ?
#
loop_
_entity_poly.entity_id
_entity_poly.type
_entity_poly.pdbx_seq_one_letter_code
_entity_poly.pdbx_strand_id
1 'polypeptide(L)'
;MLKRQKVQEAPGYQFKDIQLLLEAMTHKSAKMETSYDRLEFLGDAVLEIALTECYYSKFPDAPLEDFKNFKCRLLSNNALGSLYTSLGLEYAIIVSGLQFKLPLKKEIARANRFKPSKQTGWRGLNLEKILRDAFEALIGAVFVDGEFAIDPVQEILRQILVPSTDRIGMECPTFAARSLAATHPAATT
;
A
#
# COMPACT_ATOMS: atom_id res chain seq x y z
N MET A 1 -4.48 -13.60 -19.92
CA MET A 1 -5.55 -13.15 -19.02
C MET A 1 -5.26 -13.42 -17.53
N LEU A 2 -4.79 -14.60 -17.13
CA LEU A 2 -4.45 -14.97 -15.72
C LEU A 2 -3.53 -14.01 -14.91
N LYS A 3 -2.79 -13.09 -15.54
CA LYS A 3 -1.86 -12.19 -14.85
C LYS A 3 -2.54 -10.96 -14.23
N ARG A 4 -3.58 -10.41 -14.86
CA ARG A 4 -4.30 -9.22 -14.36
C ARG A 4 -5.20 -9.59 -13.18
N GLN A 5 -5.81 -10.76 -13.24
CA GLN A 5 -6.70 -11.27 -12.20
C GLN A 5 -5.96 -11.48 -10.87
N LYS A 6 -4.75 -12.07 -10.91
CA LYS A 6 -3.89 -12.22 -9.72
C LYS A 6 -3.46 -10.90 -9.08
N VAL A 7 -3.26 -9.86 -9.89
CA VAL A 7 -2.86 -8.53 -9.43
C VAL A 7 -4.03 -7.79 -8.78
N GLN A 8 -5.27 -8.04 -9.24
CA GLN A 8 -6.48 -7.54 -8.57
C GLN A 8 -6.81 -8.33 -7.28
N GLU A 9 -6.53 -9.64 -7.25
CA GLU A 9 -6.80 -10.48 -6.08
C GLU A 9 -5.82 -10.22 -4.92
N ALA A 10 -4.55 -9.93 -5.24
CA ALA A 10 -3.49 -9.72 -4.26
C ALA A 10 -3.76 -8.62 -3.19
N PRO A 11 -4.25 -7.41 -3.53
CA PRO A 11 -4.58 -6.39 -2.53
C PRO A 11 -5.85 -6.71 -1.72
N GLY A 12 -6.60 -7.77 -2.05
CA GLY A 12 -7.88 -8.06 -1.41
C GLY A 12 -9.01 -7.08 -1.81
N TYR A 13 -8.80 -6.30 -2.88
CA TYR A 13 -9.71 -5.26 -3.36
C TYR A 13 -9.98 -5.40 -4.87
N GLN A 14 -11.25 -5.43 -5.24
CA GLN A 14 -11.67 -5.49 -6.63
C GLN A 14 -11.88 -4.09 -7.19
N PHE A 15 -10.96 -3.65 -8.05
CA PHE A 15 -11.03 -2.34 -8.72
C PHE A 15 -12.21 -2.28 -9.70
N LYS A 16 -12.99 -1.18 -9.62
CA LYS A 16 -14.00 -0.82 -10.62
C LYS A 16 -13.31 -0.29 -11.89
N ASP A 17 -12.32 0.58 -11.73
CA ASP A 17 -11.46 1.08 -12.78
C ASP A 17 -10.04 0.48 -12.68
N ILE A 18 -9.76 -0.44 -13.59
CA ILE A 18 -8.46 -1.10 -13.65
C ILE A 18 -7.31 -0.16 -14.07
N GLN A 19 -7.62 1.00 -14.68
CA GLN A 19 -6.59 1.98 -15.06
C GLN A 19 -5.92 2.58 -13.82
N LEU A 20 -6.65 2.76 -12.72
CA LEU A 20 -6.09 3.26 -11.46
C LEU A 20 -5.05 2.30 -10.89
N LEU A 21 -5.31 0.99 -10.94
CA LEU A 21 -4.33 -0.03 -10.53
C LEU A 21 -3.11 -0.03 -11.46
N LEU A 22 -3.31 0.15 -12.77
CA LEU A 22 -2.19 0.22 -13.72
C LEU A 22 -1.34 1.48 -13.49
N GLU A 23 -1.96 2.63 -13.24
CA GLU A 23 -1.29 3.88 -12.89
C GLU A 23 -0.48 3.73 -11.61
N ALA A 24 -1.07 3.17 -10.54
CA ALA A 24 -0.38 2.91 -9.27
C ALA A 24 0.83 1.99 -9.39
N MET A 25 0.87 1.16 -10.43
CA MET A 25 1.98 0.25 -10.72
C MET A 25 3.00 0.83 -11.68
N THR A 26 2.77 2.01 -12.26
CA THR A 26 3.62 2.56 -13.30
C THR A 26 4.62 3.56 -12.72
N HIS A 27 5.88 3.15 -12.63
CA HIS A 27 6.96 4.03 -12.22
C HIS A 27 7.24 5.08 -13.32
N LYS A 28 7.55 6.32 -12.92
CA LYS A 28 7.85 7.44 -13.83
C LYS A 28 8.92 7.15 -14.90
N SER A 29 9.84 6.24 -14.62
CA SER A 29 10.83 5.83 -15.62
C SER A 29 10.21 5.12 -16.82
N ALA A 30 9.00 4.56 -16.73
CA ALA A 30 8.32 3.81 -17.79
C ALA A 30 8.00 4.64 -19.04
N LYS A 31 8.07 5.98 -18.96
CA LYS A 31 7.74 6.91 -20.06
C LYS A 31 6.36 6.65 -20.66
N MET A 32 5.42 6.22 -19.81
CA MET A 32 4.00 6.12 -20.15
C MET A 32 3.31 7.46 -19.92
N GLU A 33 2.08 7.59 -20.40
CA GLU A 33 1.27 8.80 -20.25
C GLU A 33 0.94 9.12 -18.78
N THR A 34 0.76 8.07 -17.96
CA THR A 34 0.52 8.18 -16.52
C THR A 34 1.59 7.44 -15.72
N SER A 35 1.82 7.91 -14.50
CA SER A 35 2.70 7.32 -13.50
C SER A 35 2.07 7.42 -12.12
N TYR A 36 2.56 6.63 -11.18
CA TYR A 36 2.00 6.55 -9.84
C TYR A 36 2.14 7.86 -9.03
N ASP A 37 2.94 8.85 -9.46
CA ASP A 37 3.38 9.98 -8.61
C ASP A 37 2.21 10.79 -8.02
N ARG A 38 1.09 10.94 -8.77
CA ARG A 38 -0.12 11.63 -8.25
C ARG A 38 -0.86 10.80 -7.22
N LEU A 39 -0.94 9.49 -7.45
CA LEU A 39 -1.57 8.54 -6.53
C LEU A 39 -0.71 8.34 -5.28
N GLU A 40 0.62 8.33 -5.40
CA GLU A 40 1.59 8.32 -4.28
C GLU A 40 1.31 9.51 -3.37
N PHE A 41 1.26 10.71 -3.93
CA PHE A 41 1.01 11.93 -3.16
C PHE A 41 -0.33 11.89 -2.40
N LEU A 42 -1.42 11.47 -3.06
CA LEU A 42 -2.72 11.33 -2.41
C LEU A 42 -2.69 10.21 -1.34
N GLY A 43 -2.12 9.07 -1.71
CA GLY A 43 -2.10 7.87 -0.90
C GLY A 43 -1.27 8.00 0.37
N ASP A 44 -0.20 8.78 0.36
CA ASP A 44 0.59 9.11 1.57
C ASP A 44 -0.29 9.77 2.64
N ALA A 45 -1.04 10.82 2.27
CA ALA A 45 -1.96 11.50 3.19
C ALA A 45 -3.12 10.59 3.65
N VAL A 46 -3.68 9.79 2.73
CA VAL A 46 -4.77 8.84 3.05
C VAL A 46 -4.29 7.73 4.00
N LEU A 47 -3.09 7.20 3.76
CA LEU A 47 -2.48 6.20 4.61
C LEU A 47 -2.20 6.77 6.01
N GLU A 48 -1.68 7.99 6.08
CA GLU A 48 -1.42 8.68 7.33
C GLU A 48 -2.69 8.84 8.17
N ILE A 49 -3.80 9.30 7.57
CA ILE A 49 -5.06 9.48 8.30
C ILE A 49 -5.69 8.14 8.70
N ALA A 50 -5.70 7.13 7.81
CA ALA A 50 -6.26 5.82 8.12
C ALA A 50 -5.56 5.14 9.30
N LEU A 51 -4.23 5.24 9.34
CA LEU A 51 -3.43 4.68 10.43
C LEU A 51 -3.57 5.48 11.73
N THR A 52 -3.58 6.81 11.63
CA THR A 52 -3.72 7.68 12.80
C THR A 52 -5.11 7.54 13.43
N GLU A 53 -6.18 7.49 12.64
CA GLU A 53 -7.54 7.24 13.10
C GLU A 53 -7.64 5.90 13.83
N CYS A 54 -7.07 4.84 13.24
CA CYS A 54 -7.06 3.50 13.82
C CYS A 54 -6.33 3.48 15.17
N TYR A 55 -5.15 4.10 15.25
CA TYR A 55 -4.38 4.16 16.48
C TYR A 55 -5.04 5.01 17.57
N TYR A 56 -5.56 6.20 17.21
CA TYR A 56 -6.29 7.07 18.12
C TYR A 56 -7.54 6.39 18.69
N SER A 57 -8.28 5.66 17.86
CA SER A 57 -9.49 4.95 18.28
C SER A 57 -9.20 3.83 19.29
N LYS A 58 -8.03 3.18 19.18
CA LYS A 58 -7.62 2.11 20.12
C LYS A 58 -6.97 2.66 21.39
N PHE A 59 -6.20 3.74 21.27
CA PHE A 59 -5.42 4.33 22.36
C PHE A 59 -5.71 5.83 22.50
N PRO A 60 -6.94 6.23 22.88
CA PRO A 60 -7.34 7.64 22.92
C PRO A 60 -6.55 8.46 23.95
N ASP A 61 -6.09 7.83 25.02
CA ASP A 61 -5.34 8.45 26.11
C ASP A 61 -3.80 8.32 25.95
N ALA A 62 -3.32 7.81 24.81
CA ALA A 62 -1.88 7.68 24.59
C ALA A 62 -1.18 9.06 24.55
N PRO A 63 0.04 9.16 25.09
CA PRO A 63 0.87 10.34 24.92
C PRO A 63 1.14 10.67 23.45
N LEU A 64 1.25 11.97 23.11
CA LEU A 64 1.62 12.43 21.75
C LEU A 64 2.90 11.77 21.21
N GLU A 65 3.86 11.50 22.09
CA GLU A 65 5.11 10.85 21.71
C GLU A 65 4.89 9.44 21.15
N ASP A 66 3.91 8.71 21.68
CA ASP A 66 3.56 7.38 21.20
C ASP A 66 2.89 7.44 19.82
N PHE A 67 2.07 8.46 19.55
CA PHE A 67 1.55 8.71 18.20
C PHE A 67 2.67 8.97 17.19
N LYS A 68 3.67 9.78 17.55
CA LYS A 68 4.82 10.06 16.68
C LYS A 68 5.63 8.79 16.43
N ASN A 69 5.94 8.04 17.48
CA ASN A 69 6.69 6.79 17.38
C ASN A 69 5.95 5.73 16.57
N PHE A 70 4.63 5.62 16.75
CA PHE A 70 3.77 4.76 15.95
C PHE A 70 3.88 5.10 14.46
N LYS A 71 3.71 6.39 14.11
CA LYS A 71 3.81 6.86 12.72
C LYS A 71 5.20 6.60 12.13
N CYS A 72 6.27 6.97 12.82
CA CYS A 72 7.65 6.78 12.37
C CYS A 72 7.97 5.31 12.07
N ARG A 73 7.45 4.37 12.87
CA ARG A 73 7.69 2.94 12.66
C ARG A 73 6.90 2.41 11.46
N LEU A 74 5.61 2.73 11.38
CA LEU A 74 4.69 2.13 10.42
C LEU A 74 4.78 2.74 9.02
N LEU A 75 5.07 4.04 8.93
CA LEU A 75 5.22 4.79 7.67
C LEU A 75 6.67 4.86 7.19
N SER A 76 7.56 4.01 7.73
CA SER A 76 8.95 3.96 7.25
C SER A 76 9.02 3.28 5.88
N ASN A 77 9.98 3.68 5.05
CA ASN A 77 10.25 3.05 3.74
C ASN A 77 10.38 1.51 3.87
N ASN A 78 11.05 1.06 4.92
CA ASN A 78 11.26 -0.36 5.19
C ASN A 78 9.96 -1.08 5.54
N ALA A 79 9.11 -0.47 6.39
CA ALA A 79 7.84 -1.06 6.76
C ALA A 79 6.91 -1.16 5.55
N LEU A 80 6.63 -0.04 4.88
CA LEU A 80 5.71 -0.01 3.75
C LEU A 80 6.21 -0.83 2.55
N GLY A 81 7.51 -0.79 2.24
CA GLY A 81 8.10 -1.64 1.21
C GLY A 81 7.99 -3.14 1.53
N SER A 82 8.11 -3.51 2.81
CA SER A 82 7.90 -4.89 3.26
C SER A 82 6.44 -5.32 3.16
N LEU A 83 5.48 -4.42 3.46
CA LEU A 83 4.06 -4.67 3.29
C LEU A 83 3.68 -4.81 1.81
N TYR A 84 4.24 -3.99 0.93
CA TYR A 84 4.01 -4.14 -0.52
C TYR A 84 4.54 -5.48 -1.05
N THR A 85 5.70 -5.90 -0.57
CA THR A 85 6.29 -7.21 -0.92
C THR A 85 5.46 -8.36 -0.38
N SER A 86 4.82 -8.23 0.80
CA SER A 86 3.98 -9.29 1.35
C SER A 86 2.70 -9.53 0.53
N LEU A 87 2.25 -8.52 -0.22
CA LEU A 87 1.17 -8.64 -1.20
C LEU A 87 1.59 -9.41 -2.47
N GLY A 88 2.88 -9.65 -2.69
CA GLY A 88 3.38 -10.28 -3.92
C GLY A 88 3.22 -9.40 -5.17
N LEU A 89 3.03 -8.09 -5.00
CA LEU A 89 2.80 -7.11 -6.06
C LEU A 89 4.09 -6.49 -6.61
N GLU A 90 5.25 -6.76 -6.01
CA GLU A 90 6.55 -6.22 -6.43
C GLU A 90 6.89 -6.52 -7.89
N TYR A 91 6.38 -7.62 -8.43
CA TYR A 91 6.61 -8.05 -9.82
C TYR A 91 5.76 -7.33 -10.85
N ALA A 92 4.79 -6.54 -10.40
CA ALA A 92 3.83 -5.89 -11.27
C ALA A 92 4.11 -4.39 -11.44
N ILE A 93 5.15 -3.85 -10.78
CA ILE A 93 5.65 -2.51 -11.06
C ILE A 93 6.24 -2.46 -12.48
N ILE A 94 5.77 -1.48 -13.26
CA ILE A 94 6.16 -1.21 -14.64
C ILE A 94 7.22 -0.10 -14.63
N VAL A 95 8.41 -0.40 -15.18
CA VAL A 95 9.54 0.54 -15.33
C VAL A 95 10.01 0.56 -16.79
N SER A 96 10.77 1.57 -17.24
CA SER A 96 11.25 1.56 -18.64
C SER A 96 12.16 0.38 -18.92
N GLY A 97 12.01 -0.16 -20.12
CA GLY A 97 12.87 -1.21 -20.66
C GLY A 97 12.53 -2.64 -20.20
N LEU A 98 11.64 -2.83 -19.22
CA LEU A 98 11.19 -4.16 -18.80
C LEU A 98 9.69 -4.18 -18.45
N GLN A 99 8.91 -4.98 -19.17
CA GLN A 99 7.77 -5.67 -18.55
C GLN A 99 8.39 -6.77 -17.67
N PHE A 100 8.34 -6.66 -16.34
CA PHE A 100 8.79 -7.76 -15.49
C PHE A 100 7.86 -8.97 -15.70
N LYS A 101 8.26 -9.86 -16.61
CA LYS A 101 7.85 -11.26 -16.62
C LYS A 101 8.94 -12.03 -15.91
N LEU A 102 8.71 -12.53 -14.68
CA LEU A 102 9.06 -13.88 -14.17
C LEU A 102 9.13 -13.95 -12.62
N PRO A 103 8.96 -15.16 -12.03
CA PRO A 103 8.63 -15.36 -10.63
C PRO A 103 9.88 -15.40 -9.74
N LEU A 104 9.89 -14.64 -8.64
CA LEU A 104 11.10 -14.44 -7.85
C LEU A 104 10.97 -14.95 -6.42
N LYS A 105 10.47 -16.18 -6.26
CA LYS A 105 10.67 -16.97 -5.03
C LYS A 105 12.15 -17.08 -4.60
N LYS A 106 13.11 -16.88 -5.51
CA LYS A 106 14.56 -17.00 -5.25
C LYS A 106 15.27 -15.70 -4.87
N GLU A 107 14.69 -14.52 -5.10
CA GLU A 107 15.29 -13.24 -4.66
C GLU A 107 14.72 -12.76 -3.32
N ILE A 108 13.47 -13.12 -3.00
CA ILE A 108 12.87 -12.90 -1.66
C ILE A 108 13.72 -13.56 -0.55
N ALA A 109 14.24 -14.77 -0.79
CA ALA A 109 15.14 -15.44 0.16
C ALA A 109 16.50 -14.72 0.34
N ARG A 110 16.83 -13.78 -0.56
CA ARG A 110 18.03 -12.95 -0.50
C ARG A 110 17.76 -11.54 0.00
N ALA A 111 16.52 -11.12 0.26
CA ALA A 111 16.19 -9.75 0.66
C ALA A 111 16.90 -9.27 1.94
N ASN A 112 17.27 -10.17 2.87
CA ASN A 112 18.13 -9.83 4.01
C ASN A 112 19.62 -9.65 3.65
N ARG A 113 20.03 -9.87 2.38
CA ARG A 113 21.40 -9.76 1.84
C ARG A 113 21.42 -9.32 0.35
N PHE A 114 20.40 -8.61 -0.14
CA PHE A 114 20.28 -8.32 -1.57
C PHE A 114 21.11 -7.08 -1.93
N LYS A 115 22.18 -7.28 -2.70
CA LYS A 115 22.82 -6.21 -3.48
C LYS A 115 22.37 -6.39 -4.94
N PRO A 116 21.65 -5.43 -5.55
CA PRO A 116 21.17 -5.58 -6.91
C PRO A 116 22.35 -5.81 -7.87
N SER A 117 22.34 -6.93 -8.58
CA SER A 117 23.41 -7.29 -9.51
C SER A 117 23.20 -6.62 -10.87
N LYS A 118 24.31 -6.47 -11.62
CA LYS A 118 24.50 -5.67 -12.85
C LYS A 118 23.53 -5.95 -14.02
N GLN A 119 22.58 -6.88 -13.90
CA GLN A 119 21.78 -7.43 -15.00
C GLN A 119 20.27 -7.15 -14.91
N THR A 120 19.78 -6.61 -13.79
CA THR A 120 18.39 -6.20 -13.67
C THR A 120 18.29 -4.70 -13.95
N GLY A 121 17.21 -4.24 -14.59
CA GLY A 121 16.98 -2.82 -14.93
C GLY A 121 16.90 -1.86 -13.72
N TRP A 122 17.18 -2.34 -12.51
CA TRP A 122 17.18 -1.60 -11.24
C TRP A 122 18.49 -0.84 -10.97
N ARG A 123 19.38 -0.72 -11.96
CA ARG A 123 20.69 -0.06 -11.77
C ARG A 123 20.49 1.40 -11.33
N GLY A 124 20.95 1.72 -10.12
CA GLY A 124 20.88 3.07 -9.56
C GLY A 124 19.50 3.48 -9.00
N LEU A 125 18.53 2.56 -8.94
CA LEU A 125 17.23 2.81 -8.35
C LEU A 125 17.22 2.46 -6.86
N ASN A 126 16.56 3.31 -6.06
CA ASN A 126 16.28 3.02 -4.66
C ASN A 126 15.02 2.15 -4.57
N LEU A 127 15.21 0.82 -4.52
CA LEU A 127 14.11 -0.14 -4.54
C LEU A 127 13.18 0.03 -3.33
N GLU A 128 13.71 0.27 -2.13
CA GLU A 128 12.90 0.49 -0.92
C GLU A 128 11.98 1.70 -1.09
N LYS A 129 12.50 2.79 -1.67
CA LYS A 129 11.68 3.96 -1.99
C LYS A 129 10.61 3.61 -3.01
N ILE A 130 10.96 2.92 -4.11
CA ILE A 130 9.99 2.60 -5.17
C ILE A 130 8.86 1.70 -4.65
N LEU A 131 9.18 0.70 -3.82
CA LEU A 131 8.17 -0.20 -3.25
C LEU A 131 7.25 0.55 -2.27
N ARG A 132 7.81 1.49 -1.50
CA ARG A 132 7.04 2.39 -0.63
C ARG A 132 6.11 3.29 -1.46
N ASP A 133 6.65 4.00 -2.45
CA ASP A 133 5.88 4.90 -3.32
C ASP A 133 4.75 4.15 -4.03
N ALA A 134 5.01 2.92 -4.51
CA ALA A 134 4.01 2.08 -5.14
C ALA A 134 2.94 1.58 -4.15
N PHE A 135 3.28 1.37 -2.87
CA PHE A 135 2.30 1.08 -1.83
C PHE A 135 1.41 2.28 -1.56
N GLU A 136 2.00 3.46 -1.37
CA GLU A 136 1.28 4.72 -1.21
C GLU A 136 0.33 4.94 -2.41
N ALA A 137 0.83 4.75 -3.62
CA ALA A 137 0.01 4.87 -4.82
C ALA A 137 -1.13 3.85 -4.92
N LEU A 138 -0.91 2.62 -4.48
CA LEU A 138 -1.97 1.61 -4.41
C LEU A 138 -3.08 2.04 -3.45
N ILE A 139 -2.72 2.58 -2.28
CA ILE A 139 -3.69 3.14 -1.33
C ILE A 139 -4.45 4.32 -1.95
N GLY A 140 -3.75 5.22 -2.64
CA GLY A 140 -4.36 6.33 -3.37
C GLY A 140 -5.33 5.85 -4.45
N ALA A 141 -4.97 4.81 -5.21
CA ALA A 141 -5.82 4.22 -6.24
C ALA A 141 -7.11 3.64 -5.67
N VAL A 142 -7.01 2.88 -4.57
CA VAL A 142 -8.16 2.30 -3.87
C VAL A 142 -9.07 3.41 -3.35
N PHE A 143 -8.50 4.47 -2.79
CA PHE A 143 -9.27 5.59 -2.28
C PHE A 143 -10.06 6.29 -3.39
N VAL A 144 -9.44 6.52 -4.56
CA VAL A 144 -10.12 7.11 -5.73
C VAL A 144 -11.21 6.17 -6.29
N ASP A 145 -10.91 4.89 -6.45
CA ASP A 145 -11.85 3.87 -6.97
C ASP A 145 -13.05 3.63 -6.03
N GLY A 146 -12.79 3.78 -4.73
CA GLY A 146 -13.77 3.77 -3.65
C GLY A 146 -14.52 5.10 -3.48
N GLU A 147 -14.46 6.01 -4.46
CA GLU A 147 -15.16 7.30 -4.44
C GLU A 147 -14.80 8.16 -3.23
N PHE A 148 -13.52 8.14 -2.84
CA PHE A 148 -12.94 8.86 -1.70
C PHE A 148 -13.51 8.41 -0.33
N ALA A 149 -14.05 7.19 -0.23
CA ALA A 149 -14.38 6.57 1.04
C ALA A 149 -13.13 5.98 1.71
N ILE A 150 -12.98 6.16 3.03
CA ILE A 150 -11.85 5.61 3.79
C ILE A 150 -12.01 4.11 4.09
N ASP A 151 -13.25 3.61 4.12
CA ASP A 151 -13.55 2.24 4.56
C ASP A 151 -12.87 1.15 3.69
N PRO A 152 -12.82 1.25 2.34
CA PRO A 152 -12.07 0.29 1.51
C PRO A 152 -10.57 0.27 1.82
N VAL A 153 -9.98 1.44 2.10
CA VAL A 153 -8.57 1.55 2.48
C VAL A 153 -8.33 0.86 3.82
N GLN A 154 -9.17 1.12 4.81
CA GLN A 154 -9.08 0.49 6.13
C GLN A 154 -9.19 -1.03 6.05
N GLU A 155 -10.04 -1.57 5.17
CA GLU A 155 -10.16 -3.03 4.99
C GLU A 155 -8.89 -3.65 4.40
N ILE A 156 -8.27 -3.01 3.39
CA ILE A 156 -6.97 -3.47 2.86
C ILE A 156 -5.90 -3.41 3.95
N LEU A 157 -5.80 -2.29 4.68
CA LEU A 157 -4.82 -2.13 5.75
C LEU A 157 -5.04 -3.16 6.85
N ARG A 158 -6.28 -3.50 7.19
CA ARG A 158 -6.61 -4.57 8.14
C ARG A 158 -6.08 -5.92 7.67
N GLN A 159 -6.30 -6.28 6.41
CA GLN A 159 -5.84 -7.55 5.86
C GLN A 159 -4.30 -7.66 5.82
N ILE A 160 -3.61 -6.53 5.66
CA ILE A 160 -2.15 -6.47 5.53
C ILE A 160 -1.44 -6.36 6.88
N LEU A 161 -1.96 -5.53 7.77
CA LEU A 161 -1.31 -5.18 9.03
C LEU A 161 -1.58 -6.20 10.13
N VAL A 162 -2.80 -6.75 10.23
CA VAL A 162 -3.14 -7.74 11.28
C VAL A 162 -2.24 -8.98 11.23
N PRO A 163 -1.91 -9.57 10.07
CA PRO A 163 -0.96 -10.69 10.00
C PRO A 163 0.51 -10.28 10.22
N SER A 164 0.82 -8.98 10.19
CA SER A 164 2.18 -8.45 10.20
C SER A 164 2.61 -7.93 11.59
N THR A 165 1.69 -7.85 12.55
CA THR A 165 1.94 -7.21 13.87
C THR A 165 2.91 -7.97 14.75
N ASP A 166 2.95 -9.30 14.63
CA ASP A 166 3.96 -10.13 15.30
C ASP A 166 5.37 -9.85 14.78
N ARG A 167 5.51 -9.39 13.52
CA ARG A 167 6.81 -9.10 12.89
C ARG A 167 7.30 -7.69 13.16
N ILE A 168 6.39 -6.74 13.37
CA ILE A 168 6.72 -5.32 13.57
C ILE A 168 6.90 -4.99 15.07
N GLY A 169 6.55 -5.94 15.97
CA GLY A 169 6.70 -5.76 17.42
C GLY A 169 5.82 -4.63 17.93
N MET A 170 4.60 -4.52 17.40
CA MET A 170 3.60 -3.51 17.73
C MET A 170 2.27 -4.21 17.89
N GLU A 171 1.49 -3.83 18.91
CA GLU A 171 0.08 -4.20 18.92
C GLU A 171 -0.63 -3.50 17.76
N CYS A 172 -1.32 -4.26 16.90
CA CYS A 172 -2.12 -3.68 15.83
C CYS A 172 -3.17 -2.76 16.42
N PRO A 173 -3.32 -1.52 15.91
CA PRO A 173 -4.57 -0.83 16.09
C PRO A 173 -5.65 -1.63 15.36
N THR A 174 -6.75 -1.92 16.06
CA THR A 174 -7.84 -2.73 15.51
C THR A 174 -8.61 -1.84 14.55
N PHE A 175 -8.57 -2.13 13.25
CA PHE A 175 -9.52 -1.54 12.32
C PHE A 175 -10.90 -2.06 12.72
N ALA A 176 -11.69 -1.23 13.39
CA ALA A 176 -13.06 -1.57 13.71
C ALA A 176 -13.79 -1.85 12.39
N ALA A 177 -14.48 -2.98 12.29
CA ALA A 177 -15.40 -3.20 11.18
C ALA A 177 -16.49 -2.13 11.32
N ARG A 178 -16.40 -1.04 10.54
CA ARG A 178 -17.52 -0.09 10.43
C ARG A 178 -18.68 -0.89 9.84
N SER A 179 -19.69 -1.13 10.65
CA SER A 179 -20.98 -1.60 10.16
C SER A 179 -21.46 -0.58 9.12
N LEU A 180 -21.83 -1.03 7.92
CA LEU A 180 -22.44 -0.26 6.84
C LEU A 180 -23.82 0.35 7.22
N ALA A 181 -24.08 0.59 8.50
CA ALA A 181 -25.31 1.13 9.04
C ALA A 181 -25.06 2.50 9.66
N ALA A 182 -24.79 3.49 8.81
CA ALA A 182 -25.04 4.89 9.12
C ALA A 182 -25.73 5.53 7.92
N THR A 183 -26.94 5.05 7.63
CA THR A 183 -27.93 5.82 6.89
C THR A 183 -28.10 7.17 7.58
N HIS A 184 -28.00 8.24 6.80
CA HIS A 184 -28.37 9.61 7.16
C HIS A 184 -29.46 9.68 8.24
N PRO A 185 -29.31 10.52 9.29
CA PRO A 185 -30.48 10.94 10.04
C PRO A 185 -31.36 11.71 9.06
N ALA A 186 -32.57 11.17 8.82
CA ALA A 186 -33.60 11.86 8.07
C ALA A 186 -33.76 13.27 8.65
N ALA A 187 -33.70 14.28 7.78
CA ALA A 187 -34.03 15.64 8.13
C ALA A 187 -35.46 15.66 8.71
N THR A 188 -35.56 15.89 10.02
CA THR A 188 -36.82 16.09 10.68
C THR A 188 -37.41 17.41 10.21
N THR A 189 -38.67 17.35 9.80
CA THR A 189 -39.51 18.44 9.29
C THR A 189 -39.90 19.41 10.39
#